data_AF-X5LX93-F1
#
_entry.id   AF-X5LX93-F1
#
_cell.length_a   1.000
_cell.length_b   1.000
_cell.length_c   1.000
_cell.angle_alpha   90.00
_cell.angle_beta   90.00
_cell.angle_gamma   90.00
#
_symmetry.space_group_name_H-M   'P 1'
#
loop_
_entity.id
_entity.type
_entity.pdbx_description
1 polymer ?
#
loop_
_entity_poly.entity_id
_entity_poly.type
_entity_poly.pdbx_seq_one_letter_code
_entity_poly.pdbx_strand_id
1 'polypeptide(L)'
;MREAALLLLFLPIISCSNAPKTCKSFWISNRPSQDCASLTLQEPPQLLPNVLSLSLSNNSIFRITTFPSEYRRLQSLRLDQCQLEKLDFDALSVFEQLRELDVSRNSLSKLIIPRNLASLRVLNLAFNAFTYVPDMSHLESLRLVDLSHNRLISVRPRMLPFNLEVVRLAANRFQHLSPWPFLHKLQELDVTFNDLECDCSLWHFVTWAEKLALFDSTMLPCRRPSELRKSPIDGKTVCGPTVVTSSPESAVVSLDDAHVMCCTALATPSPQLYWQFNGKNISSGLSQKHLSESGKLEFCLEIPKVRLKDMGKYKCVASLAGLNSSKEFHVERDKIPIVLNSAEGIMIYCQFTICTFIGVCCVISCCVLRTGGGGRGKTRPNREYLHTKVLEIPHDSCEYCEVDDDDVDDTCEDWGDAETAAVRQYLQWRQMQMQQEQMQKCPMLPKIRHESLCRLSNESGSSNRSIPRAPLARFDEPSCVSFELTHL
;
A
#
# COMPACT_ATOMS: atom_id res chain seq x y z
N MET A 1 -35.36 3.28 -101.08
CA MET A 1 -35.95 3.17 -99.73
C MET A 1 -36.06 1.70 -99.37
N ARG A 2 -35.16 1.18 -98.55
CA ARG A 2 -35.39 -0.01 -97.71
C ARG A 2 -34.38 0.10 -96.57
N GLU A 3 -34.92 0.57 -95.45
CA GLU A 3 -34.25 0.82 -94.19
C GLU A 3 -33.58 -0.46 -93.69
N ALA A 4 -32.25 -0.48 -93.65
CA ALA A 4 -31.51 -1.48 -92.91
C ALA A 4 -31.48 -1.03 -91.45
N ALA A 5 -32.52 -1.42 -90.71
CA ALA A 5 -32.65 -1.18 -89.28
C ALA A 5 -31.47 -1.79 -88.53
N LEU A 6 -30.71 -0.94 -87.83
CA LEU A 6 -29.73 -1.32 -86.83
C LEU A 6 -30.44 -2.08 -85.69
N LEU A 7 -30.33 -3.40 -85.69
CA LEU A 7 -30.62 -4.25 -84.54
C LEU A 7 -29.41 -4.21 -83.58
N LEU A 8 -29.41 -3.22 -82.68
CA LEU A 8 -28.58 -3.23 -81.48
C LEU A 8 -29.10 -4.33 -80.55
N LEU A 9 -28.45 -5.49 -80.63
CA LEU A 9 -28.64 -6.61 -79.71
C LEU A 9 -28.15 -6.20 -78.32
N PHE A 10 -29.10 -6.00 -77.40
CA PHE A 10 -28.87 -5.89 -75.97
C PHE A 10 -28.24 -7.20 -75.46
N LEU A 11 -26.92 -7.24 -75.30
CA LEU A 11 -26.25 -8.25 -74.49
C LEU A 11 -26.60 -7.96 -73.02
N PRO A 12 -27.18 -8.93 -72.28
CA PRO A 12 -27.51 -8.72 -70.88
C PRO A 12 -26.21 -8.56 -70.11
N ILE A 13 -26.12 -7.47 -69.35
CA ILE A 13 -25.09 -7.23 -68.35
C ILE A 13 -25.15 -8.43 -67.41
N ILE A 14 -24.24 -9.38 -67.58
CA ILE A 14 -23.97 -10.41 -66.59
C ILE A 14 -23.46 -9.62 -65.39
N SER A 15 -24.39 -9.29 -64.51
CA SER A 15 -24.09 -8.81 -63.18
C SER A 15 -23.13 -9.83 -62.60
N CYS A 16 -21.86 -9.44 -62.44
CA CYS A 16 -20.91 -10.18 -61.63
C CYS A 16 -21.51 -10.20 -60.23
N SER A 17 -22.34 -11.21 -59.94
CA SER A 17 -22.82 -11.50 -58.61
C SER A 17 -21.56 -11.71 -57.78
N ASN A 18 -21.38 -10.84 -56.79
CA ASN A 18 -20.29 -10.91 -55.83
C ASN A 18 -20.24 -12.34 -55.29
N ALA A 19 -19.20 -13.09 -55.67
CA ALA A 19 -18.93 -14.36 -55.01
C ALA A 19 -18.83 -14.07 -53.50
N PRO A 20 -19.44 -14.90 -52.63
CA PRO A 20 -19.30 -14.73 -51.19
C PRO A 20 -17.81 -14.68 -50.86
N LYS A 21 -17.38 -13.63 -50.16
CA LYS A 21 -15.99 -13.49 -49.77
C LYS A 21 -15.67 -14.62 -48.80
N THR A 22 -14.79 -15.53 -49.21
CA THR A 22 -14.29 -16.63 -48.39
C THR A 22 -12.89 -16.32 -47.87
N CYS A 23 -12.46 -17.03 -46.82
CA CYS A 23 -11.08 -16.97 -46.35
C CYS A 23 -10.10 -17.35 -47.47
N LYS A 24 -9.00 -16.61 -47.57
CA LYS A 24 -7.94 -16.85 -48.56
C LYS A 24 -6.75 -17.55 -47.92
N SER A 25 -6.09 -18.45 -48.65
CA SER A 25 -4.84 -19.06 -48.22
C SER A 25 -3.64 -18.36 -48.87
N PHE A 26 -2.55 -18.22 -48.11
CA PHE A 26 -1.31 -17.58 -48.56
C PHE A 26 -0.15 -17.98 -47.64
N TRP A 27 1.05 -17.44 -47.91
CA TRP A 27 2.25 -17.68 -47.11
C TRP A 27 2.80 -16.34 -46.57
N ILE A 28 2.98 -16.23 -45.26
CA ILE A 28 3.70 -15.12 -44.62
C ILE A 28 5.01 -15.65 -44.08
N SER A 29 6.16 -15.15 -44.54
CA SER A 29 7.47 -15.53 -44.02
C SER A 29 7.67 -17.06 -43.95
N ASN A 30 7.29 -17.77 -45.02
CA ASN A 30 7.28 -19.24 -45.12
C ASN A 30 6.36 -19.97 -44.11
N ARG A 31 5.32 -19.31 -43.61
CA ARG A 31 4.26 -19.93 -42.79
C ARG A 31 2.93 -20.04 -43.57
N PRO A 32 2.31 -21.23 -43.65
CA PRO A 32 0.97 -21.38 -44.24
C PRO A 32 -0.04 -20.55 -43.43
N SER A 33 -0.73 -19.65 -44.12
CA SER A 33 -1.55 -18.60 -43.52
C SER A 33 -2.96 -18.59 -44.13
N GLN A 34 -3.95 -18.24 -43.31
CA GLN A 34 -5.34 -18.06 -43.69
C GLN A 34 -5.79 -16.64 -43.34
N ASP A 35 -6.26 -15.89 -44.33
CA ASP A 35 -6.77 -14.52 -44.17
C ASP A 35 -8.28 -14.53 -44.34
N CYS A 36 -8.97 -14.22 -43.25
CA CYS A 36 -10.41 -14.07 -43.17
C CYS A 36 -10.80 -12.64 -42.76
N ALA A 37 -9.95 -11.64 -43.06
CA ALA A 37 -10.22 -10.26 -42.67
C ALA A 37 -11.42 -9.65 -43.42
N SER A 38 -12.15 -8.75 -42.77
CA SER A 38 -13.26 -7.98 -43.38
C SER A 38 -14.36 -8.83 -44.02
N LEU A 39 -14.68 -9.97 -43.40
CA LEU A 39 -15.68 -10.94 -43.85
C LEU A 39 -16.98 -10.88 -43.02
N THR A 40 -17.12 -9.91 -42.12
CA THR A 40 -18.26 -9.77 -41.19
C THR A 40 -18.52 -11.03 -40.36
N LEU A 41 -17.46 -11.78 -40.05
CA LEU A 41 -17.55 -12.97 -39.21
C LEU A 41 -17.96 -12.59 -37.78
N GLN A 42 -18.82 -13.41 -37.20
CA GLN A 42 -19.27 -13.29 -35.80
C GLN A 42 -18.60 -14.32 -34.89
N GLU A 43 -17.95 -15.33 -35.47
CA GLU A 43 -17.26 -16.42 -34.77
C GLU A 43 -15.99 -16.85 -35.54
N PRO A 44 -15.03 -17.50 -34.86
CA PRO A 44 -13.86 -18.07 -35.52
C PRO A 44 -14.24 -19.14 -36.56
N PRO A 45 -13.70 -19.07 -37.80
CA PRO A 45 -14.01 -20.01 -38.87
C PRO A 45 -13.30 -21.37 -38.70
N GLN A 46 -13.62 -22.35 -39.55
CA GLN A 46 -12.81 -23.57 -39.67
C GLN A 46 -11.44 -23.27 -40.28
N LEU A 47 -10.41 -23.92 -39.77
CA LEU A 47 -9.05 -23.80 -40.31
C LEU A 47 -8.85 -24.65 -41.56
N LEU A 48 -8.19 -24.09 -42.56
CA LEU A 48 -7.67 -24.85 -43.69
C LEU A 48 -6.52 -25.77 -43.21
N PRO A 49 -6.25 -26.89 -43.90
CA PRO A 49 -5.21 -27.83 -43.49
C PRO A 49 -3.84 -27.16 -43.33
N ASN A 50 -3.12 -27.51 -42.26
CA ASN A 50 -1.75 -27.08 -41.95
C ASN A 50 -1.56 -25.57 -41.70
N VAL A 51 -2.62 -24.77 -41.55
CA VAL A 51 -2.50 -23.33 -41.24
C VAL A 51 -1.81 -23.12 -39.90
N LEU A 52 -0.82 -22.21 -39.90
CA LEU A 52 -0.08 -21.79 -38.72
C LEU A 52 -0.30 -20.30 -38.38
N SER A 53 -0.84 -19.50 -39.30
CA SER A 53 -1.16 -18.10 -39.07
C SER A 53 -2.59 -17.80 -39.52
N LEU A 54 -3.42 -17.26 -38.64
CA LEU A 54 -4.79 -16.88 -38.94
C LEU A 54 -4.99 -15.38 -38.71
N SER A 55 -5.55 -14.71 -39.71
CA SER A 55 -6.01 -13.33 -39.59
C SER A 55 -7.53 -13.28 -39.62
N LEU A 56 -8.13 -12.81 -38.53
CA LEU A 56 -9.55 -12.51 -38.41
C LEU A 56 -9.80 -10.99 -38.30
N SER A 57 -8.82 -10.17 -38.68
CA SER A 57 -8.88 -8.72 -38.47
C SER A 57 -10.11 -8.07 -39.09
N ASN A 58 -10.62 -7.00 -38.48
CA ASN A 58 -11.75 -6.22 -38.99
C ASN A 58 -13.03 -7.06 -39.23
N ASN A 59 -13.38 -7.93 -38.27
CA ASN A 59 -14.65 -8.65 -38.22
C ASN A 59 -15.53 -8.14 -37.07
N SER A 60 -16.68 -8.77 -36.80
CA SER A 60 -17.63 -8.36 -35.75
C SER A 60 -17.74 -9.45 -34.68
N ILE A 61 -16.60 -9.81 -34.09
CA ILE A 61 -16.50 -10.85 -33.08
C ILE A 61 -16.48 -10.19 -31.69
N PHE A 62 -17.67 -9.97 -31.13
CA PHE A 62 -17.83 -9.28 -29.84
C PHE A 62 -17.25 -10.03 -28.64
N ARG A 63 -17.27 -11.37 -28.68
CA ARG A 63 -16.77 -12.23 -27.61
C ARG A 63 -16.25 -13.55 -28.16
N ILE A 64 -15.21 -14.09 -27.52
CA ILE A 64 -14.70 -15.43 -27.81
C ILE A 64 -14.59 -16.20 -26.51
N THR A 65 -15.42 -17.25 -26.39
CA THR A 65 -15.43 -18.16 -25.23
C THR A 65 -14.44 -19.30 -25.40
N THR A 66 -14.36 -19.85 -26.63
CA THR A 66 -13.53 -21.00 -26.96
C THR A 66 -13.05 -20.91 -28.41
N PHE A 67 -11.94 -21.58 -28.72
CA PHE A 67 -11.53 -21.90 -30.10
C PHE A 67 -11.63 -23.41 -30.33
N PRO A 68 -11.91 -23.87 -31.57
CA PRO A 68 -11.86 -25.28 -31.92
C PRO A 68 -10.46 -25.89 -31.68
N SER A 69 -10.39 -27.18 -31.34
CA SER A 69 -9.14 -27.87 -30.98
C SER A 69 -8.09 -27.90 -32.11
N GLU A 70 -8.52 -27.77 -33.36
CA GLU A 70 -7.65 -27.61 -34.54
C GLU A 70 -6.72 -26.37 -34.47
N TYR A 71 -7.09 -25.35 -33.69
CA TYR A 71 -6.30 -24.13 -33.49
C TYR A 71 -5.06 -24.35 -32.61
N ARG A 72 -4.93 -25.52 -31.97
CA ARG A 72 -3.86 -25.84 -31.00
C ARG A 72 -2.44 -25.58 -31.51
N ARG A 73 -2.20 -25.78 -32.82
CA ARG A 73 -0.88 -25.61 -33.47
C ARG A 73 -0.64 -24.21 -34.06
N LEU A 74 -1.62 -23.32 -33.97
CA LEU A 74 -1.50 -21.97 -34.52
C LEU A 74 -0.34 -21.23 -33.83
N GLN A 75 0.49 -20.57 -34.64
CA GLN A 75 1.64 -19.79 -34.17
C GLN A 75 1.37 -18.28 -34.19
N SER A 76 0.44 -17.83 -35.01
CA SER A 76 0.07 -16.42 -35.12
C SER A 76 -1.44 -16.27 -35.22
N LEU A 77 -2.02 -15.45 -34.35
CA LEU A 77 -3.45 -15.13 -34.35
C LEU A 77 -3.62 -13.61 -34.33
N ARG A 78 -4.34 -13.09 -35.33
CA ARG A 78 -4.75 -11.70 -35.38
C ARG A 78 -6.26 -11.57 -35.25
N LEU A 79 -6.68 -10.80 -34.26
CA LEU A 79 -8.05 -10.45 -33.90
C LEU A 79 -8.19 -8.92 -33.80
N ASP A 80 -7.32 -8.17 -34.47
CA ASP A 80 -7.34 -6.72 -34.41
C ASP A 80 -8.58 -6.12 -35.09
N GLN A 81 -9.15 -5.06 -34.53
CA GLN A 81 -10.37 -4.41 -35.05
C GLN A 81 -11.62 -5.31 -35.10
N CYS A 82 -11.77 -6.26 -34.17
CA CYS A 82 -12.90 -7.19 -34.12
C CYS A 82 -14.11 -6.73 -33.29
N GLN A 83 -14.05 -5.53 -32.67
CA GLN A 83 -15.02 -5.07 -31.66
C GLN A 83 -15.08 -5.98 -30.42
N LEU A 84 -13.99 -6.70 -30.12
CA LEU A 84 -13.94 -7.69 -29.06
C LEU A 84 -14.02 -7.03 -27.68
N GLU A 85 -15.07 -7.33 -26.93
CA GLU A 85 -15.27 -6.86 -25.55
C GLU A 85 -14.75 -7.86 -24.52
N LYS A 86 -14.75 -9.16 -24.86
CA LYS A 86 -14.36 -10.24 -23.95
C LYS A 86 -13.61 -11.36 -24.68
N LEU A 87 -12.44 -11.72 -24.16
CA LEU A 87 -11.66 -12.89 -24.56
C LEU A 87 -11.46 -13.77 -23.34
N ASP A 88 -12.13 -14.93 -23.32
CA ASP A 88 -12.12 -15.81 -22.16
C ASP A 88 -10.82 -16.60 -22.03
N PHE A 89 -10.48 -16.95 -20.79
CA PHE A 89 -9.31 -17.77 -20.47
C PHE A 89 -9.31 -19.10 -21.23
N ASP A 90 -10.47 -19.75 -21.34
CA ASP A 90 -10.63 -21.04 -22.01
C ASP A 90 -10.39 -20.94 -23.53
N ALA A 91 -10.68 -19.79 -24.15
CA ALA A 91 -10.35 -19.53 -25.54
C ALA A 91 -8.84 -19.59 -25.77
N LEU A 92 -8.06 -18.91 -24.92
CA LEU A 92 -6.61 -18.88 -25.04
C LEU A 92 -5.93 -20.18 -24.57
N SER A 93 -6.62 -21.01 -23.79
CA SER A 93 -6.07 -22.25 -23.24
C SER A 93 -5.88 -23.36 -24.29
N VAL A 94 -6.47 -23.23 -25.47
CA VAL A 94 -6.35 -24.21 -26.57
C VAL A 94 -4.98 -24.16 -27.25
N PHE A 95 -4.34 -22.98 -27.29
CA PHE A 95 -3.10 -22.80 -28.06
C PHE A 95 -1.87 -23.33 -27.32
N GLU A 96 -1.03 -24.12 -27.99
CA GLU A 96 0.24 -24.60 -27.41
C GLU A 96 1.48 -24.01 -28.06
N GLN A 97 1.34 -23.50 -29.29
CA GLN A 97 2.45 -23.06 -30.11
C GLN A 97 2.36 -21.58 -30.50
N LEU A 98 1.44 -20.83 -29.89
CA LEU A 98 1.21 -19.42 -30.22
C LEU A 98 2.45 -18.60 -29.87
N ARG A 99 2.93 -17.83 -30.85
CA ARG A 99 4.09 -16.93 -30.76
C ARG A 99 3.69 -15.48 -30.91
N GLU A 100 2.64 -15.21 -31.67
CA GLU A 100 2.16 -13.86 -31.97
C GLU A 100 0.65 -13.82 -31.70
N LEU A 101 0.22 -12.93 -30.80
CA LEU A 101 -1.18 -12.64 -30.53
C LEU A 101 -1.43 -11.14 -30.69
N ASP A 102 -2.25 -10.77 -31.66
CA ASP A 102 -2.70 -9.40 -31.85
C ASP A 102 -4.20 -9.31 -31.56
N VAL A 103 -4.55 -8.60 -30.48
CA VAL A 103 -5.93 -8.28 -30.11
C VAL A 103 -6.10 -6.76 -29.99
N SER A 104 -5.28 -6.00 -30.70
CA SER A 104 -5.31 -4.54 -30.68
C SER A 104 -6.58 -3.97 -31.30
N ARG A 105 -6.88 -2.70 -31.01
CA ARG A 105 -8.04 -1.98 -31.58
C ARG A 105 -9.38 -2.68 -31.30
N ASN A 106 -9.55 -3.13 -30.06
CA ASN A 106 -10.76 -3.75 -29.55
C ASN A 106 -11.28 -2.97 -28.33
N SER A 107 -12.23 -3.55 -27.59
CA SER A 107 -12.85 -2.95 -26.40
C SER A 107 -12.46 -3.70 -25.11
N LEU A 108 -11.34 -4.42 -25.11
CA LEU A 108 -10.93 -5.23 -23.96
C LEU A 108 -10.55 -4.34 -22.77
N SER A 109 -11.16 -4.59 -21.62
CA SER A 109 -10.80 -3.94 -20.35
C SER A 109 -9.99 -4.84 -19.41
N LYS A 110 -10.05 -6.16 -19.63
CA LYS A 110 -9.39 -7.19 -18.85
C LYS A 110 -9.00 -8.36 -19.76
N LEU A 111 -7.90 -9.01 -19.44
CA LEU A 111 -7.42 -10.21 -20.11
C LEU A 111 -6.66 -11.05 -19.09
N ILE A 112 -7.00 -12.34 -19.02
CA ILE A 112 -6.26 -13.31 -18.21
C ILE A 112 -5.54 -14.23 -19.18
N ILE A 113 -4.22 -14.21 -19.11
CA ILE A 113 -3.36 -14.97 -20.01
C ILE A 113 -3.06 -16.32 -19.33
N PRO A 114 -3.33 -17.44 -20.01
CA PRO A 114 -3.10 -18.76 -19.44
C PRO A 114 -1.63 -19.20 -19.61
N ARG A 115 -1.15 -20.02 -18.68
CA ARG A 115 0.28 -20.43 -18.59
C ARG A 115 0.77 -21.28 -19.77
N ASN A 116 -0.13 -21.91 -20.52
CA ASN A 116 0.18 -22.70 -21.71
C ASN A 116 0.75 -21.86 -22.87
N LEU A 117 0.57 -20.53 -22.86
CA LEU A 117 1.16 -19.63 -23.85
C LEU A 117 2.68 -19.39 -23.64
N ALA A 118 3.41 -20.41 -23.17
CA ALA A 118 4.84 -20.33 -22.87
C ALA A 118 5.72 -19.99 -24.10
N SER A 119 5.20 -20.23 -25.31
CA SER A 119 5.88 -19.90 -26.58
C SER A 119 5.62 -18.47 -27.07
N LEU A 120 4.75 -17.70 -26.41
CA LEU A 120 4.34 -16.37 -26.86
C LEU A 120 5.53 -15.41 -26.83
N ARG A 121 5.78 -14.72 -27.94
CA ARG A 121 6.90 -13.78 -28.14
C ARG A 121 6.43 -12.35 -28.33
N VAL A 122 5.28 -12.18 -28.99
CA VAL A 122 4.71 -10.89 -29.34
C VAL A 122 3.26 -10.86 -28.87
N LEU A 123 2.93 -9.87 -28.05
CA LEU A 123 1.58 -9.61 -27.57
C LEU A 123 1.21 -8.16 -27.83
N ASN A 124 0.24 -7.95 -28.72
CA ASN A 124 -0.27 -6.63 -29.06
C ASN A 124 -1.67 -6.44 -28.46
N LEU A 125 -1.75 -5.55 -27.46
CA LEU A 125 -2.94 -5.15 -26.73
C LEU A 125 -3.26 -3.66 -26.94
N ALA A 126 -2.62 -3.02 -27.91
CA ALA A 126 -2.75 -1.58 -28.16
C ALA A 126 -4.20 -1.19 -28.50
N PHE A 127 -4.57 0.07 -28.26
CA PHE A 127 -5.92 0.60 -28.59
C PHE A 127 -7.06 -0.24 -27.98
N ASN A 128 -7.01 -0.44 -26.68
CA ASN A 128 -8.05 -1.13 -25.90
C ASN A 128 -8.50 -0.23 -24.72
N ALA A 129 -9.15 -0.81 -23.73
CA ALA A 129 -9.65 -0.11 -22.54
C ALA A 129 -9.00 -0.60 -21.23
N PHE A 130 -7.79 -1.17 -21.28
CA PHE A 130 -7.12 -1.71 -20.09
C PHE A 130 -6.81 -0.61 -19.07
N THR A 131 -7.23 -0.81 -17.83
CA THR A 131 -6.91 0.05 -16.67
C THR A 131 -5.79 -0.52 -15.81
N TYR A 132 -5.49 -1.82 -15.98
CA TYR A 132 -4.40 -2.54 -15.32
C TYR A 132 -3.66 -3.43 -16.33
N VAL A 133 -2.36 -3.61 -16.11
CA VAL A 133 -1.54 -4.52 -16.91
C VAL A 133 -1.92 -5.98 -16.59
N PRO A 134 -2.22 -6.83 -17.60
CA PRO A 134 -2.41 -8.27 -17.40
C PRO A 134 -1.20 -8.95 -16.78
N ASP A 135 -1.40 -10.02 -16.02
CA ASP A 135 -0.27 -10.81 -15.51
C ASP A 135 0.40 -11.56 -16.66
N MET A 136 1.63 -11.18 -16.96
CA MET A 136 2.48 -11.79 -17.99
C MET A 136 3.77 -12.35 -17.38
N SER A 137 3.89 -12.38 -16.05
CA SER A 137 5.09 -12.81 -15.33
C SER A 137 5.55 -14.22 -15.69
N HIS A 138 4.60 -15.08 -16.10
CA HIS A 138 4.81 -16.46 -16.49
C HIS A 138 5.14 -16.67 -17.98
N LEU A 139 5.11 -15.61 -18.80
CA LEU A 139 5.40 -15.70 -20.23
C LEU A 139 6.91 -15.57 -20.51
N GLU A 140 7.64 -16.65 -20.26
CA GLU A 140 9.11 -16.66 -20.33
C GLU A 140 9.66 -16.36 -21.73
N SER A 141 8.93 -16.68 -22.80
CA SER A 141 9.36 -16.39 -24.17
C SER A 141 9.00 -14.97 -24.66
N LEU A 142 8.26 -14.19 -23.86
CA LEU A 142 7.72 -12.91 -24.31
C LEU A 142 8.84 -11.87 -24.49
N ARG A 143 8.91 -11.28 -25.68
CA ARG A 143 9.93 -10.29 -26.06
C ARG A 143 9.32 -8.92 -26.29
N LEU A 144 8.15 -8.86 -26.91
CA LEU A 144 7.45 -7.62 -27.22
C LEU A 144 6.07 -7.62 -26.57
N VAL A 145 5.78 -6.57 -25.82
CA VAL A 145 4.43 -6.23 -25.40
C VAL A 145 4.09 -4.80 -25.83
N ASP A 146 2.97 -4.66 -26.51
CA ASP A 146 2.40 -3.37 -26.86
C ASP A 146 1.09 -3.15 -26.10
N LEU A 147 1.09 -2.18 -25.21
CA LEU A 147 -0.03 -1.74 -24.39
C LEU A 147 -0.34 -0.26 -24.65
N SER A 148 0.13 0.30 -25.77
CA SER A 148 -0.11 1.68 -26.13
C SER A 148 -1.60 1.99 -26.32
N HIS A 149 -2.00 3.26 -26.19
CA HIS A 149 -3.39 3.70 -26.36
C HIS A 149 -4.39 2.93 -25.48
N ASN A 150 -4.07 2.81 -24.19
CA ASN A 150 -4.95 2.24 -23.17
C ASN A 150 -5.26 3.28 -22.08
N ARG A 151 -5.73 2.83 -20.91
CA ARG A 151 -6.09 3.69 -19.76
C ARG A 151 -5.26 3.32 -18.53
N LEU A 152 -4.03 2.83 -18.72
CA LEU A 152 -3.15 2.39 -17.66
C LEU A 152 -2.62 3.58 -16.86
N ILE A 153 -2.57 3.44 -15.53
CA ILE A 153 -2.08 4.48 -14.60
C ILE A 153 -0.80 4.04 -13.89
N SER A 154 -0.59 2.74 -13.72
CA SER A 154 0.60 2.18 -13.07
C SER A 154 0.93 0.79 -13.60
N VAL A 155 2.22 0.43 -13.52
CA VAL A 155 2.71 -0.93 -13.81
C VAL A 155 3.24 -1.49 -12.50
N ARG A 156 2.68 -2.61 -12.05
CA ARG A 156 3.31 -3.38 -10.98
C ARG A 156 4.45 -4.19 -11.61
N PRO A 157 5.72 -3.98 -11.22
CA PRO A 157 6.84 -4.59 -11.92
C PRO A 157 6.79 -6.13 -11.94
N ARG A 158 6.23 -6.76 -10.88
CA ARG A 158 6.02 -8.21 -10.78
C ARG A 158 5.13 -8.82 -11.87
N MET A 159 4.36 -8.02 -12.60
CA MET A 159 3.46 -8.48 -13.67
C MET A 159 4.16 -8.63 -15.02
N LEU A 160 5.39 -8.11 -15.15
CA LEU A 160 6.18 -8.17 -16.37
C LEU A 160 7.21 -9.32 -16.30
N PRO A 161 7.37 -10.12 -17.37
CA PRO A 161 8.42 -11.14 -17.43
C PRO A 161 9.80 -10.50 -17.68
N PHE A 162 10.85 -11.13 -17.16
CA PHE A 162 12.23 -10.62 -17.20
C PHE A 162 12.88 -10.61 -18.61
N ASN A 163 12.29 -11.32 -19.58
CA ASN A 163 12.85 -11.49 -20.93
C ASN A 163 12.38 -10.45 -21.96
N LEU A 164 11.62 -9.44 -21.55
CA LEU A 164 11.14 -8.39 -22.45
C LEU A 164 12.30 -7.61 -23.07
N GLU A 165 12.22 -7.44 -24.38
CA GLU A 165 13.12 -6.65 -25.22
C GLU A 165 12.47 -5.32 -25.62
N VAL A 166 11.14 -5.31 -25.82
CA VAL A 166 10.38 -4.14 -26.26
C VAL A 166 9.11 -3.98 -25.41
N VAL A 167 8.95 -2.81 -24.81
CA VAL A 167 7.76 -2.45 -24.03
C VAL A 167 7.21 -1.13 -24.55
N ARG A 168 5.98 -1.16 -25.08
CA ARG A 168 5.28 0.05 -25.53
C ARG A 168 4.09 0.35 -24.64
N LEU A 169 4.10 1.55 -24.08
CA LEU A 169 3.15 2.09 -23.11
C LEU A 169 2.71 3.51 -23.50
N ALA A 170 2.98 3.92 -24.74
CA ALA A 170 2.62 5.24 -25.25
C ALA A 170 1.12 5.52 -25.12
N ALA A 171 0.74 6.79 -24.97
CA ALA A 171 -0.65 7.22 -24.94
C ALA A 171 -1.50 6.49 -23.88
N ASN A 172 -0.98 6.41 -22.65
CA ASN A 172 -1.69 5.94 -21.47
C ASN A 172 -1.90 7.11 -20.48
N ARG A 173 -2.12 6.81 -19.19
CA ARG A 173 -2.35 7.79 -18.12
C ARG A 173 -1.33 7.65 -16.99
N PHE A 174 -0.10 7.23 -17.30
CA PHE A 174 0.96 7.15 -16.30
C PHE A 174 1.30 8.54 -15.78
N GLN A 175 1.24 8.72 -14.45
CA GLN A 175 1.71 9.94 -13.76
C GLN A 175 3.10 9.73 -13.16
N HIS A 176 3.34 8.55 -12.57
CA HIS A 176 4.64 8.19 -12.01
C HIS A 176 5.16 6.92 -12.69
N LEU A 177 6.45 6.89 -12.97
CA LEU A 177 7.17 5.72 -13.43
C LEU A 177 8.37 5.49 -12.51
N SER A 178 8.67 4.22 -12.22
CA SER A 178 9.84 3.82 -11.47
C SER A 178 10.71 2.90 -12.33
N PRO A 179 12.04 2.88 -12.12
CA PRO A 179 12.93 1.93 -12.77
C PRO A 179 12.46 0.48 -12.67
N TRP A 180 12.76 -0.33 -13.69
CA TRP A 180 12.50 -1.77 -13.71
C TRP A 180 13.82 -2.55 -13.79
N PRO A 181 14.58 -2.63 -12.68
CA PRO A 181 15.97 -3.10 -12.71
C PRO A 181 16.14 -4.57 -13.16
N PHE A 182 15.09 -5.37 -13.12
CA PHE A 182 15.06 -6.79 -13.51
C PHE A 182 14.89 -7.02 -15.03
N LEU A 183 14.54 -5.98 -15.81
CA LEU A 183 14.38 -6.08 -17.26
C LEU A 183 15.73 -5.91 -17.98
N HIS A 184 16.66 -6.85 -17.76
CA HIS A 184 18.04 -6.76 -18.25
C HIS A 184 18.18 -6.86 -19.78
N LYS A 185 17.15 -7.35 -20.48
CA LYS A 185 17.12 -7.50 -21.94
C LYS A 185 16.39 -6.38 -22.66
N LEU A 186 15.87 -5.39 -21.93
CA LEU A 186 15.09 -4.30 -22.50
C LEU A 186 15.98 -3.48 -23.43
N GLN A 187 15.51 -3.27 -24.66
CA GLN A 187 16.18 -2.53 -25.73
C GLN A 187 15.34 -1.30 -26.14
N GLU A 188 14.02 -1.42 -26.10
CA GLU A 188 13.10 -0.35 -26.47
C GLU A 188 12.04 -0.15 -25.37
N LEU A 189 11.89 1.09 -24.92
CA LEU A 189 10.84 1.50 -24.00
C LEU A 189 10.16 2.76 -24.49
N ASP A 190 8.91 2.65 -24.92
CA ASP A 190 8.10 3.79 -25.32
C ASP A 190 7.06 4.12 -24.24
N VAL A 191 7.23 5.27 -23.60
CA VAL A 191 6.31 5.83 -22.58
C VAL A 191 5.79 7.21 -22.97
N THR A 192 5.89 7.56 -24.26
CA THR A 192 5.48 8.87 -24.77
C THR A 192 3.98 9.12 -24.61
N PHE A 193 3.55 10.39 -24.70
CA PHE A 193 2.13 10.77 -24.60
C PHE A 193 1.40 10.30 -23.32
N ASN A 194 2.14 10.17 -22.23
CA ASN A 194 1.58 9.94 -20.89
C ASN A 194 1.38 11.23 -20.11
N ASP A 195 0.77 11.13 -18.93
CA ASP A 195 0.45 12.27 -18.06
C ASP A 195 1.51 12.46 -16.96
N LEU A 196 2.79 12.28 -17.32
CA LEU A 196 3.89 12.17 -16.38
C LEU A 196 4.05 13.43 -15.53
N GLU A 197 4.14 13.25 -14.23
CA GLU A 197 4.40 14.29 -13.25
C GLU A 197 5.92 14.54 -13.16
N CYS A 198 6.33 15.80 -13.22
CA CYS A 198 7.71 16.25 -13.11
C CYS A 198 8.17 16.20 -11.64
N ASP A 199 8.26 15.00 -11.09
CA ASP A 199 8.69 14.76 -9.72
C ASP A 199 10.11 14.14 -9.67
N CYS A 200 10.59 13.83 -8.48
CA CYS A 200 11.85 13.10 -8.32
C CYS A 200 11.81 11.67 -8.87
N SER A 201 10.66 11.02 -8.79
CA SER A 201 10.48 9.63 -9.22
C SER A 201 10.73 9.50 -10.73
N LEU A 202 10.19 10.43 -11.52
CA LEU A 202 10.37 10.50 -12.96
C LEU A 202 11.86 10.65 -13.31
N TRP A 203 12.62 11.47 -12.58
CA TRP A 203 14.05 11.64 -12.87
C TRP A 203 14.88 10.38 -12.59
N HIS A 204 14.55 9.63 -11.53
CA HIS A 204 15.15 8.32 -11.33
C HIS A 204 14.83 7.34 -12.45
N PHE A 205 13.61 7.38 -12.98
CA PHE A 205 13.23 6.59 -14.15
C PHE A 205 14.00 7.01 -15.41
N VAL A 206 14.08 8.30 -15.70
CA VAL A 206 14.82 8.85 -16.85
C VAL A 206 16.31 8.47 -16.79
N THR A 207 16.96 8.72 -15.65
CA THR A 207 18.39 8.38 -15.47
C THR A 207 18.67 6.88 -15.58
N TRP A 208 17.76 6.02 -15.09
CA TRP A 208 17.85 4.58 -15.28
C TRP A 208 17.76 4.20 -16.76
N ALA A 209 16.82 4.78 -17.49
CA ALA A 209 16.59 4.46 -18.88
C ALA A 209 17.68 5.00 -19.82
N GLU A 210 18.21 6.19 -19.54
CA GLU A 210 19.38 6.77 -20.23
C GLU A 210 20.61 5.88 -20.07
N LYS A 211 20.86 5.37 -18.86
CA LYS A 211 21.97 4.43 -18.59
C LYS A 211 21.86 3.15 -19.42
N LEU A 212 20.64 2.73 -19.74
CA LEU A 212 20.35 1.58 -20.58
C LEU A 212 20.20 1.94 -22.07
N ALA A 213 20.41 3.21 -22.45
CA ALA A 213 20.22 3.73 -23.80
C ALA A 213 18.83 3.41 -24.41
N LEU A 214 17.79 3.34 -23.58
CA LEU A 214 16.43 2.98 -24.01
C LEU A 214 15.75 4.11 -24.80
N PHE A 215 16.14 5.36 -24.53
CA PHE A 215 15.71 6.55 -25.24
C PHE A 215 16.70 7.71 -24.97
N ASP A 216 16.68 8.72 -25.83
CA ASP A 216 17.31 10.01 -25.57
C ASP A 216 16.47 10.81 -24.56
N SER A 217 17.14 11.49 -23.62
CA SER A 217 16.56 12.36 -22.59
C SER A 217 15.57 13.39 -23.16
N THR A 218 15.77 13.78 -24.41
CA THR A 218 14.90 14.71 -25.15
C THR A 218 13.50 14.14 -25.45
N MET A 219 13.31 12.81 -25.40
CA MET A 219 12.05 12.16 -25.75
C MET A 219 10.99 12.17 -24.64
N LEU A 220 11.35 12.53 -23.41
CA LEU A 220 10.45 12.48 -22.25
C LEU A 220 10.19 13.85 -21.61
N PRO A 221 9.39 14.72 -22.27
CA PRO A 221 8.89 15.91 -21.62
C PRO A 221 7.76 15.52 -20.65
N CYS A 222 7.97 15.76 -19.37
CA CYS A 222 6.91 15.67 -18.37
C CYS A 222 5.78 16.68 -18.67
N ARG A 223 4.55 16.37 -18.24
CA ARG A 223 3.35 17.17 -18.59
C ARG A 223 2.97 18.18 -17.52
N ARG A 224 3.13 17.85 -16.24
CA ARG A 224 2.80 18.73 -15.10
C ARG A 224 3.85 18.65 -13.99
N PRO A 225 4.16 19.75 -13.30
CA PRO A 225 3.83 21.14 -13.63
C PRO A 225 4.50 21.58 -14.95
N SER A 226 3.79 22.36 -15.76
CA SER A 226 4.23 22.73 -17.12
C SER A 226 5.52 23.55 -17.16
N GLU A 227 5.84 24.19 -16.03
CA GLU A 227 7.02 24.98 -15.72
C GLU A 227 8.30 24.15 -15.77
N LEU A 228 8.20 22.85 -15.43
CA LEU A 228 9.33 21.91 -15.44
C LEU A 228 9.45 21.14 -16.76
N ARG A 229 8.52 21.32 -17.71
CA ARG A 229 8.50 20.63 -19.01
C ARG A 229 9.76 20.86 -19.87
N LYS A 230 10.49 21.95 -19.63
CA LYS A 230 11.68 22.36 -20.41
C LYS A 230 13.00 22.36 -19.63
N SER A 231 13.00 21.89 -18.38
CA SER A 231 14.18 22.02 -17.52
C SER A 231 15.17 20.88 -17.77
N PRO A 232 16.34 21.21 -18.29
CA PRO A 232 17.52 21.20 -17.43
C PRO A 232 17.81 22.64 -17.01
N ILE A 233 17.38 23.03 -15.81
CA ILE A 233 17.88 24.24 -15.15
C ILE A 233 19.40 24.05 -15.07
N ASP A 234 20.14 24.86 -15.83
CA ASP A 234 21.60 24.99 -15.77
C ASP A 234 22.40 23.68 -15.91
N GLY A 235 21.87 22.71 -16.68
CA GLY A 235 22.52 21.42 -16.93
C GLY A 235 22.53 20.46 -15.72
N LYS A 236 21.90 20.81 -14.59
CA LYS A 236 21.75 19.91 -13.42
C LYS A 236 20.34 20.04 -12.84
N THR A 237 19.54 19.03 -13.11
CA THR A 237 18.16 18.94 -12.64
C THR A 237 18.10 18.77 -11.13
N VAL A 238 17.39 19.67 -10.46
CA VAL A 238 17.11 19.61 -9.02
C VAL A 238 15.66 19.16 -8.82
N CYS A 239 15.45 18.13 -8.00
CA CYS A 239 14.12 17.66 -7.62
C CYS A 239 14.03 17.53 -6.08
N GLY A 240 12.86 17.79 -5.51
CA GLY A 240 12.64 17.69 -4.07
C GLY A 240 13.21 18.89 -3.29
N PRO A 241 13.48 18.75 -1.98
CA PRO A 241 13.43 17.52 -1.19
C PRO A 241 12.01 17.15 -0.74
N THR A 242 11.71 15.86 -0.66
CA THR A 242 10.47 15.34 -0.04
C THR A 242 10.83 14.44 1.13
N VAL A 243 10.26 14.69 2.30
CA VAL A 243 10.48 13.89 3.51
C VAL A 243 9.19 13.17 3.91
N VAL A 244 9.27 11.85 4.04
CA VAL A 244 8.22 10.99 4.60
C VAL A 244 8.74 10.27 5.84
N THR A 245 7.86 9.79 6.71
CA THR A 245 8.21 9.05 7.92
C THR A 245 7.43 7.75 8.01
N SER A 246 8.07 6.70 8.52
CA SER A 246 7.42 5.46 8.97
C SER A 246 7.11 5.46 10.46
N SER A 247 7.76 6.35 11.22
CA SER A 247 7.53 6.55 12.65
C SER A 247 6.29 7.44 12.90
N PRO A 248 5.53 7.22 14.00
CA PRO A 248 4.36 8.03 14.34
C PRO A 248 4.76 9.47 14.70
N GLU A 249 3.97 10.46 14.27
CA GLU A 249 4.26 11.89 14.50
C GLU A 249 4.13 12.31 15.97
N SER A 250 3.36 11.56 16.77
CA SER A 250 3.31 11.71 18.23
C SER A 250 3.62 10.36 18.85
N ALA A 251 4.66 10.30 19.67
CA ALA A 251 5.10 9.09 20.35
C ALA A 251 5.08 9.31 21.87
N VAL A 252 4.40 8.40 22.56
CA VAL A 252 4.43 8.31 24.02
C VAL A 252 5.48 7.26 24.39
N VAL A 253 6.46 7.65 25.21
CA VAL A 253 7.65 6.84 25.47
C VAL A 253 7.88 6.64 26.97
N SER A 254 8.23 5.42 27.34
CA SER A 254 8.65 5.05 28.70
C SER A 254 10.10 5.45 28.95
N LEU A 255 10.43 5.75 30.21
CA LEU A 255 11.82 6.04 30.59
C LEU A 255 12.67 4.77 30.50
N ASP A 256 13.96 4.96 30.21
CA ASP A 256 14.99 3.91 30.06
C ASP A 256 14.83 2.97 28.86
N ASP A 257 13.72 3.02 28.14
CA ASP A 257 13.53 2.31 26.87
C ASP A 257 14.29 2.98 25.71
N ALA A 258 14.55 2.23 24.65
CA ALA A 258 15.11 2.75 23.41
C ALA A 258 14.00 3.29 22.50
N HIS A 259 14.24 4.43 21.84
CA HIS A 259 13.31 5.03 20.90
C HIS A 259 14.01 5.41 19.60
N VAL A 260 13.42 5.04 18.46
CA VAL A 260 13.97 5.30 17.13
C VAL A 260 12.93 6.02 16.29
N MET A 261 13.34 7.12 15.68
CA MET A 261 12.55 7.87 14.72
C MET A 261 13.27 7.85 13.37
N CYS A 262 12.57 7.50 12.30
CA CYS A 262 13.16 7.38 10.97
C CYS A 262 12.42 8.24 9.95
N CYS A 263 13.19 9.02 9.19
CA CYS A 263 12.70 9.74 8.02
C CYS A 263 13.30 9.16 6.75
N THR A 264 12.52 9.18 5.67
CA THR A 264 12.97 8.83 4.34
C THR A 264 12.88 10.08 3.46
N ALA A 265 14.02 10.55 2.97
CA ALA A 265 14.12 11.69 2.09
C ALA A 265 14.30 11.26 0.63
N LEU A 266 13.69 11.99 -0.30
CA LEU A 266 13.87 11.84 -1.74
C LEU A 266 14.23 13.20 -2.34
N ALA A 267 15.40 13.31 -2.95
CA ALA A 267 15.84 14.52 -3.66
C ALA A 267 16.98 14.17 -4.66
N THR A 268 17.10 14.94 -5.74
CA THR A 268 18.20 14.84 -6.72
C THR A 268 18.82 16.22 -6.93
N PRO A 269 20.14 16.43 -6.77
CA PRO A 269 21.10 15.49 -6.18
C PRO A 269 20.76 15.20 -4.70
N SER A 270 21.51 14.30 -4.07
CA SER A 270 21.29 13.94 -2.66
C SER A 270 21.16 15.19 -1.78
N PRO A 271 20.11 15.30 -0.94
CA PRO A 271 19.92 16.44 -0.06
C PRO A 271 20.90 16.40 1.11
N GLN A 272 21.13 17.55 1.74
CA GLN A 272 21.73 17.63 3.08
C GLN A 272 20.67 17.25 4.12
N LEU A 273 21.01 16.34 5.02
CA LEU A 273 20.10 15.83 6.06
C LEU A 273 20.58 16.22 7.45
N TYR A 274 19.66 16.68 8.30
CA TYR A 274 19.96 16.98 9.70
C TYR A 274 18.72 16.82 10.58
N TRP A 275 18.94 16.53 11.87
CA TRP A 275 17.88 16.49 12.88
C TRP A 275 17.94 17.73 13.77
N GLN A 276 16.78 18.18 14.23
CA GLN A 276 16.64 19.23 15.22
C GLN A 276 15.87 18.71 16.44
N PHE A 277 16.29 19.11 17.64
CA PHE A 277 15.54 18.96 18.88
C PHE A 277 15.26 20.34 19.45
N ASN A 278 13.98 20.65 19.65
CA ASN A 278 13.50 21.97 20.09
C ASN A 278 14.13 23.12 19.28
N GLY A 279 14.25 22.93 17.96
CA GLY A 279 14.82 23.92 17.03
C GLY A 279 16.35 23.95 16.95
N LYS A 280 17.08 23.17 17.76
CA LYS A 280 18.55 23.10 17.72
C LYS A 280 19.03 21.86 17.00
N ASN A 281 20.03 21.99 16.15
CA ASN A 281 20.58 20.85 15.41
C ASN A 281 21.26 19.83 16.35
N ILE A 282 21.04 18.55 16.08
CA ILE A 282 21.61 17.42 16.82
C ILE A 282 22.57 16.67 15.90
N SER A 283 23.67 16.16 16.45
CA SER A 283 24.66 15.34 15.73
C SER A 283 24.86 13.93 16.29
N SER A 284 24.29 13.61 17.45
CA SER A 284 24.42 12.31 18.12
C SER A 284 23.26 11.36 17.79
N GLY A 285 23.55 10.06 17.74
CA GLY A 285 22.52 9.01 17.56
C GLY A 285 21.98 8.92 16.14
N LEU A 286 22.72 9.41 15.15
CA LEU A 286 22.28 9.49 13.76
C LEU A 286 22.75 8.28 12.95
N SER A 287 21.86 7.69 12.17
CA SER A 287 22.15 6.61 11.23
C SER A 287 21.55 6.92 9.85
N GLN A 288 22.28 6.62 8.78
CA GLN A 288 21.83 6.85 7.39
C GLN A 288 22.01 5.61 6.52
N LYS A 289 21.07 5.35 5.61
CA LYS A 289 21.09 4.24 4.67
C LYS A 289 20.52 4.64 3.32
N HIS A 290 21.25 4.34 2.25
CA HIS A 290 20.72 4.46 0.89
C HIS A 290 19.84 3.26 0.55
N LEU A 291 18.60 3.51 0.11
CA LEU A 291 17.70 2.49 -0.42
C LEU A 291 17.99 2.37 -1.93
N SER A 292 18.93 1.48 -2.25
CA SER A 292 19.65 1.33 -3.53
C SER A 292 18.82 1.33 -4.82
N GLU A 293 17.51 1.08 -4.76
CA GLU A 293 16.65 0.99 -5.95
C GLU A 293 15.77 2.22 -6.19
N SER A 294 15.59 3.07 -5.19
CA SER A 294 14.59 4.16 -5.25
C SER A 294 15.18 5.57 -5.21
N GLY A 295 16.49 5.70 -5.02
CA GLY A 295 17.14 6.99 -4.76
C GLY A 295 16.78 7.60 -3.40
N LYS A 296 16.01 6.89 -2.58
CA LYS A 296 15.61 7.32 -1.25
C LYS A 296 16.74 7.14 -0.25
N LEU A 297 16.81 8.08 0.68
CA LEU A 297 17.74 8.09 1.81
C LEU A 297 16.94 7.93 3.09
N GLU A 298 17.15 6.82 3.78
CA GLU A 298 16.65 6.62 5.14
C GLU A 298 17.62 7.25 6.13
N PHE A 299 17.10 8.04 7.06
CA PHE A 299 17.86 8.78 8.06
C PHE A 299 17.13 8.73 9.40
N CYS A 300 17.73 8.04 10.36
CA CYS A 300 17.13 7.74 11.65
C CYS A 300 17.89 8.42 12.79
N LEU A 301 17.15 8.79 13.83
CA LEU A 301 17.66 9.21 15.12
C LEU A 301 17.30 8.14 16.16
N GLU A 302 18.33 7.62 16.82
CA GLU A 302 18.22 6.60 17.87
C GLU A 302 18.55 7.20 19.23
N ILE A 303 17.62 7.05 20.16
CA ILE A 303 17.77 7.36 21.58
C ILE A 303 17.88 6.02 22.31
N PRO A 304 19.09 5.55 22.66
CA PRO A 304 19.27 4.21 23.21
C PRO A 304 18.70 4.06 24.63
N LYS A 305 18.62 5.16 25.39
CA LYS A 305 17.97 5.23 26.71
C LYS A 305 17.25 6.56 26.85
N VAL A 306 15.92 6.51 26.89
CA VAL A 306 15.07 7.70 26.97
C VAL A 306 15.09 8.30 28.38
N ARG A 307 15.38 9.59 28.48
CA ARG A 307 15.35 10.36 29.73
C ARG A 307 14.36 11.52 29.64
N LEU A 308 14.00 12.09 30.80
CA LEU A 308 13.10 13.26 30.86
C LEU A 308 13.58 14.45 30.03
N LYS A 309 14.89 14.64 29.86
CA LYS A 309 15.44 15.73 29.04
C LYS A 309 15.32 15.50 27.52
N ASP A 310 15.01 14.27 27.12
CA ASP A 310 14.87 13.90 25.71
C ASP A 310 13.42 14.15 25.24
N MET A 311 12.53 14.62 26.11
CA MET A 311 11.15 14.98 25.79
C MET A 311 11.10 16.31 25.03
N GLY A 312 10.26 16.38 24.00
CA GLY A 312 10.06 17.58 23.21
C GLY A 312 9.89 17.31 21.72
N LYS A 313 10.23 18.33 20.92
CA LYS A 313 9.95 18.36 19.49
C LYS A 313 11.18 18.00 18.69
N TYR A 314 11.13 16.85 18.01
CA TYR A 314 12.15 16.43 17.05
C TYR A 314 11.72 16.77 15.63
N LYS A 315 12.66 17.15 14.79
CA LYS A 315 12.39 17.49 13.38
C LYS A 315 13.50 16.95 12.50
N CYS A 316 13.18 16.06 11.59
CA CYS A 316 14.11 15.67 10.53
C CYS A 316 13.94 16.64 9.35
N VAL A 317 15.05 17.15 8.83
CA VAL A 317 15.04 18.13 7.73
C VAL A 317 15.93 17.65 6.60
N ALA A 318 15.42 17.73 5.39
CA ALA A 318 16.16 17.59 4.15
C ALA A 318 16.24 18.94 3.46
N SER A 319 17.45 19.36 3.10
CA SER A 319 17.74 20.62 2.43
C SER A 319 18.45 20.39 1.10
N LEU A 320 17.96 20.99 0.03
CA LEU A 320 18.58 20.92 -1.29
C LEU A 320 18.36 22.23 -2.05
N ALA A 321 19.45 22.86 -2.51
CA ALA A 321 19.42 24.10 -3.31
C ALA A 321 18.52 25.21 -2.72
N GLY A 322 18.48 25.32 -1.38
CA GLY A 322 17.65 26.30 -0.67
C GLY A 322 16.20 25.86 -0.40
N LEU A 323 15.75 24.74 -0.98
CA LEU A 323 14.46 24.11 -0.66
C LEU A 323 14.62 23.21 0.56
N ASN A 324 13.69 23.32 1.52
CA ASN A 324 13.68 22.50 2.73
C ASN A 324 12.36 21.74 2.84
N SER A 325 12.44 20.47 3.24
CA SER A 325 11.30 19.65 3.59
C SER A 325 11.58 18.91 4.88
N SER A 326 10.56 18.67 5.69
CA SER A 326 10.77 18.15 7.04
C SER A 326 9.55 17.42 7.59
N LYS A 327 9.80 16.48 8.49
CA LYS A 327 8.77 15.88 9.35
C LYS A 327 9.09 16.14 10.81
N GLU A 328 8.05 16.40 11.60
CA GLU A 328 8.13 16.70 13.02
C GLU A 328 7.55 15.54 13.84
N PHE A 329 8.18 15.30 14.98
CA PHE A 329 7.82 14.27 15.95
C PHE A 329 7.70 14.90 17.32
N HIS A 330 6.62 14.58 18.01
CA HIS A 330 6.37 14.99 19.38
C HIS A 330 6.59 13.80 20.30
N VAL A 331 7.66 13.86 21.09
CA VAL A 331 8.01 12.81 22.05
C VAL A 331 7.57 13.26 23.45
N GLU A 332 6.59 12.55 24.00
CA GLU A 332 6.04 12.79 25.32
C GLU A 332 6.26 11.59 26.24
N ARG A 333 6.30 11.85 27.55
CA ARG A 333 6.43 10.79 28.56
C ARG A 333 5.10 10.06 28.71
N ASP A 334 5.15 8.74 28.88
CA ASP A 334 3.98 7.99 29.30
C ASP A 334 3.43 8.50 30.65
N LYS A 335 2.14 8.85 30.64
CA LYS A 335 1.43 9.24 31.85
C LYS A 335 1.04 7.94 32.54
N ILE A 336 1.85 7.51 33.50
CA ILE A 336 1.47 6.42 34.38
C ILE A 336 0.19 6.84 35.10
N PRO A 337 -0.96 6.16 34.89
CA PRO A 337 -2.17 6.49 35.64
C PRO A 337 -1.90 6.23 37.13
N ILE A 338 -2.20 7.20 37.98
CA ILE A 338 -2.17 7.00 39.44
C ILE A 338 -3.33 6.06 39.76
N VAL A 339 -3.04 4.78 39.97
CA VAL A 339 -4.04 3.84 40.45
C VAL A 339 -4.24 4.11 41.93
N LEU A 340 -5.34 4.77 42.31
CA LEU A 340 -5.66 5.09 43.72
C LEU A 340 -5.66 3.84 44.62
N ASN A 341 -5.98 2.67 44.06
CA ASN A 341 -5.97 1.38 44.76
C ASN A 341 -4.59 0.71 44.84
N SER A 342 -3.53 1.35 44.34
CA SER A 342 -2.15 0.88 44.54
C SER A 342 -1.63 1.36 45.88
N ALA A 343 -0.64 0.66 46.45
CA ALA A 343 0.03 1.11 47.68
C ALA A 343 0.53 2.56 47.55
N GLU A 344 1.04 2.95 46.39
CA GLU A 344 1.49 4.31 46.10
C GLU A 344 0.33 5.32 46.09
N GLY A 345 -0.81 4.97 45.46
CA GLY A 345 -2.03 5.79 45.47
C GLY A 345 -2.58 6.01 46.88
N ILE A 346 -2.60 4.95 47.70
CA ILE A 346 -3.02 5.02 49.11
C ILE A 346 -2.09 5.93 49.91
N MET A 347 -0.76 5.82 49.72
CA MET A 347 0.22 6.66 50.41
C MET A 347 0.04 8.15 50.08
N ILE A 348 -0.19 8.49 48.80
CA ILE A 348 -0.46 9.88 48.37
C ILE A 348 -1.74 10.40 49.03
N TYR A 349 -2.80 9.60 49.04
CA TYR A 349 -4.07 9.97 49.67
C TYR A 349 -3.94 10.16 51.20
N CYS A 350 -3.25 9.24 51.88
CA CYS A 350 -2.92 9.37 53.31
C CYS A 350 -2.14 10.65 53.60
N GLN A 351 -1.18 11.02 52.74
CA GLN A 351 -0.40 12.23 52.94
C GLN A 351 -1.23 13.51 52.76
N PHE A 352 -2.11 13.56 51.75
CA PHE A 352 -3.03 14.69 51.57
C PHE A 352 -3.99 14.82 52.75
N THR A 353 -4.60 13.72 53.20
CA THR A 353 -5.54 13.71 54.33
C THR A 353 -4.89 14.07 55.66
N ILE A 354 -3.65 13.64 55.91
CA ILE A 354 -2.90 14.05 57.11
C ILE A 354 -2.58 15.55 57.05
N CYS A 355 -2.12 16.06 55.91
CA CYS A 355 -1.80 17.49 55.75
C CYS A 355 -3.03 18.38 55.94
N THR A 356 -4.19 18.00 55.40
CA THR A 356 -5.44 18.75 55.60
C THR A 356 -5.90 18.67 57.06
N PHE A 357 -5.80 17.51 57.71
CA PHE A 357 -6.13 17.36 59.13
C PHE A 357 -5.25 18.26 60.02
N ILE A 358 -3.93 18.25 59.82
CA ILE A 358 -2.99 19.12 60.54
C ILE A 358 -3.35 20.60 60.30
N GLY A 359 -3.63 20.98 59.05
CA GLY A 359 -4.04 22.34 58.70
C GLY A 359 -5.31 22.78 59.45
N VAL A 360 -6.34 21.93 59.51
CA VAL A 360 -7.58 22.19 60.23
C VAL A 360 -7.35 22.30 61.74
N CYS A 361 -6.57 21.38 62.34
CA CYS A 361 -6.23 21.44 63.76
C CYS A 361 -5.49 22.73 64.12
N CYS A 362 -4.56 23.19 63.29
CA CYS A 362 -3.85 24.46 63.48
C CYS A 362 -4.81 25.66 63.46
N VAL A 363 -5.78 25.69 62.55
CA VAL A 363 -6.80 26.75 62.47
C VAL A 363 -7.70 26.75 63.71
N ILE A 364 -8.20 25.59 64.14
CA ILE A 364 -9.05 25.48 65.33
C ILE A 364 -8.29 25.91 66.59
N SER A 365 -7.05 25.45 66.76
CA SER A 365 -6.20 25.85 67.90
C SER A 365 -5.99 27.36 67.93
N CYS A 366 -5.70 27.99 66.79
CA CYS A 366 -5.60 29.44 66.68
C CYS A 366 -6.91 30.16 67.07
N CYS A 367 -8.07 29.63 66.67
CA CYS A 367 -9.37 30.21 67.00
C CYS A 367 -9.68 30.12 68.51
N VAL A 368 -9.42 28.96 69.14
CA VAL A 368 -9.68 28.75 70.57
C VAL A 368 -8.74 29.59 71.44
N LEU A 369 -7.45 29.68 71.08
CA LEU A 369 -6.51 30.54 71.80
C LEU A 369 -6.89 32.03 71.72
N ARG A 370 -7.62 32.43 70.67
CA ARG A 370 -8.03 33.83 70.47
C ARG A 370 -9.29 34.22 71.25
N THR A 371 -10.12 33.28 71.70
CA THR A 371 -11.35 33.58 72.46
C THR A 371 -11.17 33.66 73.98
N GLY A 372 -9.99 33.32 74.51
CA GLY A 372 -9.70 33.32 75.96
C GLY A 372 -9.21 34.63 76.60
N GLY A 373 -9.03 35.72 75.84
CA GLY A 373 -8.49 36.99 76.33
C GLY A 373 -9.54 38.11 76.33
N GLY A 374 -10.07 38.45 77.51
CA GLY A 374 -11.10 39.47 77.68
C GLY A 374 -10.64 40.92 77.47
N GLY A 375 -11.63 41.81 77.47
CA GLY A 375 -11.43 43.21 77.89
C GLY A 375 -11.51 44.27 76.80
N ARG A 376 -12.72 44.82 76.63
CA ARG A 376 -13.08 46.22 76.29
C ARG A 376 -11.97 47.12 75.73
N GLY A 377 -12.19 47.58 74.49
CA GLY A 377 -11.50 48.76 73.96
C GLY A 377 -11.98 49.13 72.58
N LYS A 378 -13.05 49.93 72.50
CA LYS A 378 -13.57 50.55 71.28
C LYS A 378 -12.47 51.37 70.60
N THR A 379 -12.21 51.16 69.32
CA THR A 379 -12.04 52.24 68.33
C THR A 379 -12.20 51.67 66.92
N ARG A 380 -12.87 52.45 66.06
CA ARG A 380 -13.16 52.19 64.65
C ARG A 380 -12.16 53.06 63.85
N PRO A 381 -11.41 52.49 62.90
CA PRO A 381 -11.44 53.03 61.53
C PRO A 381 -11.50 51.86 60.52
N ASN A 382 -12.50 51.83 59.64
CA ASN A 382 -12.52 52.43 58.30
C ASN A 382 -11.64 51.71 57.26
N ARG A 383 -12.31 50.90 56.43
CA ARG A 383 -12.19 50.78 54.96
C ARG A 383 -10.84 50.35 54.35
N GLU A 384 -10.77 49.09 53.91
CA GLU A 384 -10.62 48.72 52.49
C GLU A 384 -10.81 47.21 52.29
N TYR A 385 -11.77 46.87 51.41
CA TYR A 385 -12.15 45.50 51.07
C TYR A 385 -11.20 45.00 49.97
N LEU A 386 -10.33 44.04 50.29
CA LEU A 386 -9.60 43.29 49.28
C LEU A 386 -10.44 42.05 48.91
N HIS A 387 -11.20 42.16 47.83
CA HIS A 387 -11.86 41.02 47.19
C HIS A 387 -10.78 40.04 46.67
N THR A 388 -10.49 39.00 47.44
CA THR A 388 -9.90 37.78 46.88
C THR A 388 -10.96 37.12 46.01
N LYS A 389 -10.78 37.25 44.70
CA LYS A 389 -11.42 36.43 43.65
C LYS A 389 -11.32 34.96 44.07
N VAL A 390 -12.41 34.43 44.60
CA VAL A 390 -12.66 33.00 44.51
C VAL A 390 -12.89 32.73 43.03
N LEU A 391 -12.06 31.89 42.44
CA LEU A 391 -12.33 31.34 41.11
C LEU A 391 -13.67 30.60 41.21
N GLU A 392 -14.73 31.23 40.73
CA GLU A 392 -15.93 30.52 40.30
C GLU A 392 -15.51 29.62 39.13
N ILE A 393 -15.51 28.32 39.38
CA ILE A 393 -15.52 27.32 38.32
C ILE A 393 -16.87 27.50 37.63
N PRO A 394 -16.91 27.80 36.32
CA PRO A 394 -18.17 27.98 35.61
C PRO A 394 -18.97 26.68 35.69
N HIS A 395 -20.18 26.75 36.26
CA HIS A 395 -21.12 25.63 36.24
C HIS A 395 -21.75 25.41 34.86
N ASP A 396 -21.38 26.21 33.86
CA ASP A 396 -21.89 26.09 32.49
C ASP A 396 -20.93 25.30 31.59
N SER A 397 -20.86 23.98 31.80
CA SER A 397 -20.49 23.05 30.72
C SER A 397 -20.92 21.59 30.96
N CYS A 398 -21.85 21.32 31.87
CA CYS A 398 -22.57 20.05 31.88
C CYS A 398 -23.83 20.20 31.02
N GLU A 399 -23.70 19.97 29.71
CA GLU A 399 -24.73 20.18 28.67
C GLU A 399 -25.90 19.16 28.71
N TYR A 400 -26.15 18.50 29.84
CA TYR A 400 -27.33 17.64 29.99
C TYR A 400 -27.69 17.57 31.47
N CYS A 401 -28.58 18.46 31.92
CA CYS A 401 -29.56 18.28 33.00
C CYS A 401 -30.30 19.62 33.22
N GLU A 402 -31.07 20.07 32.22
CA GLU A 402 -32.13 21.07 32.42
C GLU A 402 -33.43 20.32 32.71
N VAL A 403 -33.82 20.16 33.97
CA VAL A 403 -35.24 20.03 34.37
C VAL A 403 -35.39 20.60 35.77
N ASP A 404 -36.44 21.40 35.90
CA ASP A 404 -36.71 22.38 36.93
C ASP A 404 -36.75 21.90 38.38
N ASP A 405 -36.36 22.83 39.24
CA ASP A 405 -36.61 22.91 40.67
C ASP A 405 -38.07 22.60 41.00
N ASP A 406 -38.28 21.60 41.86
CA ASP A 406 -39.23 21.57 42.99
C ASP A 406 -39.46 20.08 43.35
N ASP A 407 -39.43 19.79 44.65
CA ASP A 407 -39.68 18.48 45.30
C ASP A 407 -38.47 17.55 45.54
N VAL A 408 -37.95 17.70 46.76
CA VAL A 408 -37.47 16.67 47.70
C VAL A 408 -37.72 15.21 47.27
N ASP A 409 -36.65 14.46 46.98
CA ASP A 409 -36.40 13.14 47.61
C ASP A 409 -34.98 12.61 47.33
N ASP A 410 -34.36 12.08 48.38
CA ASP A 410 -33.01 11.53 48.49
C ASP A 410 -32.74 10.32 47.56
N THR A 411 -32.62 10.53 46.25
CA THR A 411 -32.19 9.49 45.30
C THR A 411 -31.14 9.98 44.31
N CYS A 412 -30.02 10.53 44.81
CA CYS A 412 -28.82 10.80 43.99
C CYS A 412 -27.60 9.94 44.38
N GLU A 413 -27.80 8.83 45.11
CA GLU A 413 -26.72 7.91 45.48
C GLU A 413 -26.24 6.98 44.34
N ASP A 414 -26.88 6.98 43.15
CA ASP A 414 -26.57 5.98 42.11
C ASP A 414 -25.63 6.45 40.97
N TRP A 415 -25.18 7.72 40.98
CA TRP A 415 -24.26 8.21 39.93
C TRP A 415 -22.79 7.81 40.15
N GLY A 416 -22.42 7.45 41.38
CA GLY A 416 -21.08 6.92 41.67
C GLY A 416 -20.81 5.57 40.97
N ASP A 417 -21.86 4.80 40.68
CA ASP A 417 -21.74 3.53 39.99
C ASP A 417 -21.51 3.68 38.48
N ALA A 418 -21.96 4.78 37.86
CA ALA A 418 -21.77 5.03 36.43
C ALA A 418 -20.30 5.37 36.07
N GLU A 419 -19.66 6.27 36.82
CA GLU A 419 -18.22 6.56 36.65
C GLU A 419 -17.37 5.31 36.92
N THR A 420 -17.73 4.54 37.96
CA THR A 420 -17.04 3.30 38.29
C THR A 420 -17.23 2.23 37.21
N ALA A 421 -18.42 2.15 36.58
CA ALA A 421 -18.69 1.24 35.47
C ALA A 421 -17.89 1.62 34.20
N ALA A 422 -17.80 2.91 33.88
CA ALA A 422 -17.02 3.40 32.74
C ALA A 422 -15.52 3.10 32.89
N VAL A 423 -14.96 3.30 34.08
CA VAL A 423 -13.56 2.95 34.38
C VAL A 423 -13.34 1.43 34.30
N ARG A 424 -14.28 0.61 34.81
CA ARG A 424 -14.20 -0.86 34.67
C ARG A 424 -14.24 -1.32 33.21
N GLN A 425 -15.10 -0.72 32.38
CA GLN A 425 -15.15 -1.01 30.94
C GLN A 425 -13.86 -0.62 30.23
N TYR A 426 -13.30 0.55 30.52
CA TYR A 426 -12.03 0.97 29.94
C TYR A 426 -10.88 0.04 30.33
N LEU A 427 -10.79 -0.38 31.60
CA LEU A 427 -9.79 -1.32 32.07
C LEU A 427 -9.95 -2.71 31.41
N GLN A 428 -11.18 -3.21 31.28
CA GLN A 428 -11.46 -4.46 30.56
C GLN A 428 -11.06 -4.38 29.09
N TRP A 429 -11.42 -3.30 28.40
CA TRP A 429 -11.03 -3.07 27.02
C TRP A 429 -9.50 -3.01 26.86
N ARG A 430 -8.80 -2.29 27.73
CA ARG A 430 -7.32 -2.21 27.73
C ARG A 430 -6.68 -3.58 27.98
N GLN A 431 -7.27 -4.38 28.87
CA GLN A 431 -6.80 -5.73 29.16
C GLN A 431 -7.01 -6.68 27.97
N MET A 432 -8.13 -6.56 27.24
CA MET A 432 -8.35 -7.27 25.98
C MET A 432 -7.34 -6.85 24.90
N GLN A 433 -7.01 -5.56 24.78
CA GLN A 433 -5.98 -5.08 23.84
C GLN A 433 -4.59 -5.65 24.17
N MET A 434 -4.19 -5.64 25.44
CA MET A 434 -2.93 -6.22 25.90
C MET A 434 -2.85 -7.73 25.60
N GLN A 435 -3.95 -8.47 25.79
CA GLN A 435 -4.04 -9.89 25.42
C GLN A 435 -3.96 -10.10 23.90
N GLN A 436 -4.60 -9.24 23.11
CA GLN A 436 -4.50 -9.28 21.65
C GLN A 436 -3.08 -9.00 21.15
N GLU A 437 -2.41 -7.99 21.70
CA GLU A 437 -1.01 -7.66 21.35
C GLU A 437 -0.04 -8.77 21.78
N GLN A 438 -0.27 -9.43 22.92
CA GLN A 438 0.49 -10.63 23.30
C GLN A 438 0.21 -11.82 22.37
N MET A 439 -1.04 -12.03 21.94
CA MET A 439 -1.39 -13.06 20.96
C MET A 439 -0.78 -12.78 19.58
N GLN A 440 -0.72 -11.51 19.15
CA GLN A 440 -0.15 -11.13 17.85
C GLN A 440 1.36 -11.32 17.79
N LYS A 441 2.05 -11.33 18.94
CA LYS A 441 3.50 -11.56 19.04
C LYS A 441 3.92 -13.03 19.12
N CYS A 442 2.98 -13.99 19.15
CA CYS A 442 3.28 -15.42 19.15
C CYS A 442 2.85 -16.09 17.83
N PRO A 443 3.70 -16.15 16.79
CA PRO A 443 3.46 -17.03 15.65
C PRO A 443 3.58 -18.48 16.12
N MET A 444 2.43 -19.11 16.34
CA MET A 444 2.29 -20.52 16.68
C MET A 444 2.83 -21.39 15.55
N LEU A 445 4.02 -21.99 15.74
CA LEU A 445 4.52 -23.10 14.93
C LEU A 445 4.61 -24.34 15.83
N PRO A 446 3.80 -25.39 15.60
CA PRO A 446 3.78 -26.57 16.45
C PRO A 446 5.13 -27.32 16.36
N LYS A 447 5.87 -27.38 17.47
CA LYS A 447 7.04 -28.25 17.61
C LYS A 447 6.58 -29.70 17.82
N ILE A 448 6.76 -30.53 16.80
CA ILE A 448 6.67 -32.00 16.91
C ILE A 448 7.89 -32.48 17.70
N ARG A 449 7.69 -32.97 18.93
CA ARG A 449 8.79 -33.53 19.74
C ARG A 449 9.19 -34.91 19.17
N HIS A 450 10.35 -34.96 18.52
CA HIS A 450 11.07 -36.19 18.18
C HIS A 450 11.69 -36.81 19.44
N GLU A 451 10.88 -37.34 20.36
CA GLU A 451 11.42 -38.09 21.52
C GLU A 451 10.32 -38.88 22.24
N SER A 452 9.72 -39.82 21.52
CA SER A 452 9.01 -40.96 22.12
C SER A 452 9.36 -42.29 21.45
N LEU A 453 10.50 -42.33 20.73
CA LEU A 453 11.05 -43.54 20.11
C LEU A 453 12.01 -44.33 21.00
N CYS A 454 12.19 -43.99 22.28
CA CYS A 454 13.07 -44.74 23.17
C CYS A 454 12.44 -44.99 24.54
N ARG A 455 11.59 -46.01 24.62
CA ARG A 455 11.54 -46.98 25.74
C ARG A 455 10.65 -48.18 25.34
N LEU A 456 11.12 -48.94 24.36
CA LEU A 456 10.82 -50.37 24.31
C LEU A 456 11.86 -51.05 25.20
N SER A 457 11.66 -50.99 26.52
CA SER A 457 12.44 -51.78 27.46
C SER A 457 11.50 -52.71 28.19
N ASN A 458 11.58 -53.99 27.80
CA ASN A 458 11.36 -55.15 28.65
C ASN A 458 10.10 -55.18 29.51
N GLU A 459 9.00 -55.68 28.95
CA GLU A 459 8.12 -56.56 29.72
C GLU A 459 7.82 -57.83 28.93
N SER A 460 8.55 -58.86 29.30
CA SER A 460 8.22 -60.27 29.16
C SER A 460 6.90 -60.57 29.87
N GLY A 461 5.87 -61.01 29.15
CA GLY A 461 4.67 -61.52 29.80
C GLY A 461 3.42 -61.57 28.92
N SER A 462 3.14 -62.77 28.43
CA SER A 462 1.79 -63.35 28.33
C SER A 462 0.68 -62.57 27.60
N SER A 463 0.36 -63.10 26.42
CA SER A 463 -0.99 -63.38 25.91
C SER A 463 -2.19 -62.66 26.60
N ASN A 464 -2.69 -61.57 26.01
CA ASN A 464 -4.06 -61.53 25.49
C ASN A 464 -4.40 -60.20 24.81
N ARG A 465 -5.25 -60.36 23.80
CA ARG A 465 -5.94 -59.35 22.99
C ARG A 465 -6.31 -58.07 23.73
N SER A 466 -5.61 -56.98 23.44
CA SER A 466 -6.21 -55.66 23.24
C SER A 466 -5.20 -54.78 22.51
N ILE A 467 -5.63 -54.20 21.38
CA ILE A 467 -4.86 -53.23 20.61
C ILE A 467 -4.65 -52.01 21.52
N PRO A 468 -3.41 -51.63 21.89
CA PRO A 468 -3.22 -50.43 22.68
C PRO A 468 -3.66 -49.23 21.83
N ARG A 469 -4.66 -48.49 22.32
CA ARG A 469 -5.02 -47.18 21.78
C ARG A 469 -3.75 -46.33 21.75
N ALA A 470 -3.37 -45.85 20.57
CA ALA A 470 -2.32 -44.85 20.43
C ALA A 470 -2.60 -43.71 21.41
N PRO A 471 -1.59 -43.26 22.20
CA PRO A 471 -1.80 -42.15 23.11
C PRO A 471 -2.26 -40.93 22.31
N LEU A 472 -3.44 -40.42 22.65
CA LEU A 472 -3.92 -39.12 22.22
C LEU A 472 -2.78 -38.12 22.47
N ALA A 473 -2.33 -37.45 21.42
CA ALA A 473 -1.36 -36.36 21.52
C ALA A 473 -1.91 -35.35 22.53
N ARG A 474 -1.36 -35.35 23.76
CA ARG A 474 -1.57 -34.26 24.69
C ARG A 474 -0.74 -33.09 24.19
N PHE A 475 -1.44 -32.08 23.70
CA PHE A 475 -0.89 -30.75 23.55
C PHE A 475 -0.68 -30.22 24.97
N ASP A 476 0.56 -30.18 25.45
CA ASP A 476 0.87 -29.45 26.68
C ASP A 476 0.64 -27.96 26.46
N GLU A 477 0.14 -27.26 27.49
CA GLU A 477 -0.09 -25.82 27.45
C GLU A 477 1.21 -25.07 27.09
N PRO A 478 1.12 -24.03 26.24
CA PRO A 478 2.28 -23.32 25.72
C PRO A 478 3.01 -22.59 26.85
N SER A 479 4.17 -23.10 27.25
CA SER A 479 5.08 -22.39 28.17
C SER A 479 5.98 -21.44 27.39
N CYS A 480 6.03 -20.18 27.84
CA CYS A 480 6.89 -19.13 27.28
C CYS A 480 8.37 -19.50 27.48
N VAL A 481 9.07 -19.84 26.40
CA VAL A 481 10.54 -19.91 26.43
C VAL A 481 11.07 -18.53 26.04
N SER A 482 11.50 -17.77 27.05
CA SER A 482 12.27 -16.54 26.87
C SER A 482 13.62 -16.86 26.24
N PHE A 483 13.85 -16.41 25.01
CA PHE A 483 15.19 -16.42 24.42
C PHE A 483 15.99 -15.26 25.04
N GLU A 484 16.80 -15.54 26.06
CA GLU A 484 17.91 -14.64 26.39
C GLU A 484 18.94 -14.76 25.26
N LEU A 485 19.12 -13.65 24.54
CA LEU A 485 20.23 -13.45 23.61
C LEU A 485 21.53 -13.42 24.42
N THR A 486 22.10 -14.60 24.67
CA THR A 486 23.47 -14.70 25.13
C THR A 486 24.40 -14.26 24.01
N HIS A 487 25.22 -13.28 24.38
CA HIS A 487 26.31 -12.68 23.62
C HIS A 487 27.16 -13.69 22.84
N LEU A 488 27.61 -13.25 21.65
CA LEU A 488 28.86 -13.70 21.02
C LEU A 488 30.06 -13.53 21.96
#